data_AF-A0A835KVK4-F1
#
_entry.id   AF-A0A835KVK4-F1
#
_cell.length_a   1.000
_cell.length_b   1.000
_cell.length_c   1.000
_cell.angle_alpha   90.00
_cell.angle_beta   90.00
_cell.angle_gamma   90.00
#
_symmetry.space_group_name_H-M   'P 1'
#
loop_
_entity.id
_entity.type
_entity.pdbx_description
1 polymer ?
#
loop_
_entity_poly.entity_id
_entity_poly.type
_entity_poly.pdbx_seq_one_letter_code
_entity_poly.pdbx_strand_id
1 'polypeptide(L)'
;MPKRPYDTYLYIDNFMFSRLIEKQQIINFLLQDNSSHGAPDVVPVIGGYNVGKKSLVGYACNDSMVRSHFSSILHFNNDSFLKVAHETLLSVRTLVIVEFSSDVDDNEWLKFYSATSRMDTGSKVIIISRFEVIARLGTVKPIRLRNLSHAEFRYLFKVLAFGGTDPENHPKMASIGVEIANMLQGLLLSGNVLPDT
;
A
#
# COMPACT_ATOMS: atom_id res chain seq x y z
N MET A 1 -21.75 -8.78 -15.08
CA MET A 1 -20.65 -8.17 -15.84
C MET A 1 -19.47 -9.14 -15.86
N PRO A 2 -18.74 -9.32 -16.97
CA PRO A 2 -17.57 -10.19 -16.97
C PRO A 2 -16.49 -9.53 -16.11
N LYS A 3 -15.99 -10.24 -15.10
CA LYS A 3 -14.83 -9.82 -14.32
C LYS A 3 -13.65 -9.64 -15.27
N ARG A 4 -12.89 -8.56 -15.13
CA ARG A 4 -11.72 -8.33 -15.99
C ARG A 4 -10.72 -9.48 -15.76
N PRO A 5 -9.94 -9.89 -16.76
CA PRO A 5 -8.95 -10.98 -16.59
C PRO A 5 -8.00 -10.74 -15.41
N TYR A 6 -7.70 -9.47 -15.12
CA TYR A 6 -6.86 -9.04 -14.01
C TYR A 6 -7.51 -9.15 -12.63
N ASP A 7 -8.84 -9.04 -12.54
CA ASP A 7 -9.56 -9.26 -11.29
C ASP A 7 -9.49 -10.74 -10.90
N THR A 8 -9.48 -11.65 -11.87
CA THR A 8 -9.37 -13.09 -11.61
C THR A 8 -8.06 -13.42 -10.90
N TYR A 9 -6.94 -12.81 -11.26
CA TYR A 9 -5.65 -13.02 -10.56
C TYR A 9 -5.58 -12.41 -9.16
N LEU A 10 -6.42 -11.42 -8.86
CA LEU A 10 -6.66 -10.92 -7.49
C LEU A 10 -7.60 -11.82 -6.68
N TYR A 11 -8.34 -12.71 -7.35
CA TYR A 11 -9.43 -13.52 -6.79
C TYR A 11 -9.15 -15.03 -6.78
N ILE A 12 -7.99 -15.50 -7.24
CA ILE A 12 -7.60 -16.91 -7.05
C ILE A 12 -7.21 -17.09 -5.58
N ASP A 13 -8.20 -17.47 -4.78
CA ASP A 13 -8.11 -18.08 -3.46
C ASP A 13 -7.21 -17.39 -2.45
N ASN A 14 -7.69 -16.36 -1.73
CA ASN A 14 -7.23 -15.99 -0.37
C ASN A 14 -5.71 -15.97 -0.04
N PHE A 15 -4.81 -15.95 -1.02
CA PHE A 15 -3.37 -16.18 -0.85
C PHE A 15 -2.58 -14.92 -1.25
N MET A 16 -2.69 -13.86 -0.43
CA MET A 16 -1.54 -12.97 -0.18
C MET A 16 -0.84 -13.44 1.09
N PHE A 17 -0.05 -14.51 0.98
CA PHE A 17 0.54 -15.21 2.13
C PHE A 17 1.61 -14.43 2.91
N SER A 18 1.80 -13.13 2.69
CA SER A 18 2.81 -12.34 3.41
C SER A 18 2.32 -10.98 3.87
N ARG A 19 1.04 -10.63 3.64
CA ARG A 19 0.52 -9.28 3.94
C ARG A 19 -0.83 -9.24 4.65
N LEU A 20 -1.35 -10.38 5.10
CA LEU A 20 -2.63 -10.42 5.82
C LEU A 20 -2.56 -9.64 7.13
N ILE A 21 -1.44 -9.75 7.84
CA ILE A 21 -1.21 -9.02 9.10
C ILE A 21 -1.18 -7.51 8.80
N GLU A 22 -0.37 -7.08 7.84
CA GLU A 22 -0.26 -5.68 7.46
C GLU A 22 -1.59 -5.13 6.90
N LYS A 23 -2.34 -5.93 6.14
CA LYS A 23 -3.68 -5.57 5.66
C LYS A 23 -4.61 -5.35 6.84
N GLN A 24 -4.65 -6.28 7.79
CA GLN A 24 -5.52 -6.16 8.97
C GLN A 24 -5.12 -4.98 9.84
N GLN A 25 -3.82 -4.66 9.95
CA GLN A 25 -3.34 -3.46 10.62
C GLN A 25 -3.89 -2.20 9.96
N ILE A 26 -3.87 -2.10 8.62
CA ILE A 26 -4.47 -0.97 7.90
C ILE A 26 -5.98 -0.92 8.13
N ILE A 27 -6.70 -2.04 8.00
CA ILE A 27 -8.16 -2.07 8.21
C ILE A 27 -8.51 -1.63 9.63
N ASN A 28 -7.83 -2.17 10.64
CA ASN A 28 -8.07 -1.80 12.04
C ASN A 28 -7.80 -0.32 12.28
N PHE A 29 -6.70 0.21 11.74
CA PHE A 29 -6.39 1.64 11.80
C PHE A 29 -7.50 2.49 11.14
N LEU A 30 -7.98 2.07 9.97
CA LEU A 30 -8.97 2.80 9.18
C LEU A 30 -10.36 2.82 9.83
N LEU A 31 -10.72 1.78 10.59
CA LEU A 31 -12.03 1.66 11.23
C LEU A 31 -12.06 2.12 12.69
N GLN A 32 -10.92 2.55 13.25
CA GLN A 32 -10.83 3.06 14.61
C GLN A 32 -11.14 4.56 14.68
N ASP A 33 -12.21 4.92 15.39
CA ASP A 33 -12.58 6.32 15.68
C ASP A 33 -11.84 6.84 16.93
N ASN A 34 -10.50 6.98 16.82
CA ASN A 34 -9.62 7.48 17.89
C ASN A 34 -9.10 8.89 17.57
N SER A 35 -9.96 9.88 17.36
CA SER A 35 -9.50 11.26 17.14
C SER A 35 -9.38 12.01 18.47
N SER A 36 -8.18 12.06 19.06
CA SER A 36 -7.93 12.81 20.30
C SER A 36 -7.54 14.28 20.08
N HIS A 37 -7.23 14.71 18.83
CA HIS A 37 -6.55 15.99 18.58
C HIS A 37 -7.12 16.86 17.44
N GLY A 38 -8.36 16.62 16.98
CA GLY A 38 -9.01 17.47 15.96
C GLY A 38 -8.42 17.40 14.54
N ALA A 39 -7.37 16.60 14.34
CA ALA A 39 -6.82 16.25 13.04
C ALA A 39 -6.83 14.71 12.85
N PRO A 40 -6.86 14.23 11.60
CA PRO A 40 -6.79 12.80 11.28
C PRO A 40 -5.54 12.10 11.82
N ASP A 41 -5.67 10.82 12.16
CA ASP A 41 -4.50 9.98 12.37
C ASP A 41 -3.79 9.69 11.05
N VAL A 42 -2.48 9.49 11.14
CA VAL A 42 -1.58 9.25 10.01
C VAL A 42 -0.82 7.96 10.22
N VAL A 43 -1.01 6.98 9.34
CA VAL A 43 -0.21 5.74 9.31
C VAL A 43 0.75 5.72 8.11
N PRO A 44 2.07 5.70 8.33
CA PRO A 44 3.01 5.48 7.26
C PRO A 44 3.12 3.99 6.92
N VAL A 45 3.07 3.67 5.62
CA VAL A 45 3.35 2.37 5.03
C VAL A 45 4.67 2.47 4.29
N ILE A 46 5.72 1.91 4.90
CA ILE A 46 7.12 2.06 4.46
C ILE A 46 7.67 0.73 3.97
N GLY A 47 8.55 0.75 2.97
CA GLY A 47 9.24 -0.45 2.49
C GLY A 47 9.91 -0.24 1.14
N GLY A 48 10.79 -1.16 0.75
CA GLY A 48 11.64 -1.03 -0.45
C GLY A 48 10.90 -0.93 -1.80
N TYR A 49 11.66 -0.96 -2.89
CA TYR A 49 11.07 -0.96 -4.23
C TYR A 49 10.21 -2.21 -4.44
N ASN A 50 9.04 -2.02 -5.08
CA ASN A 50 8.16 -3.10 -5.53
C ASN A 50 7.72 -4.12 -4.46
N VAL A 51 7.78 -3.77 -3.17
CA VAL A 51 7.30 -4.64 -2.06
C VAL A 51 5.79 -4.74 -1.94
N GLY A 52 5.05 -4.06 -2.82
CA GLY A 52 3.59 -4.11 -2.87
C GLY A 52 2.86 -3.14 -1.93
N LYS A 53 3.49 -2.03 -1.49
CA LYS A 53 2.85 -1.03 -0.60
C LYS A 53 1.52 -0.51 -1.16
N LYS A 54 1.53 -0.05 -2.41
CA LYS A 54 0.35 0.48 -3.11
C LYS A 54 -0.73 -0.59 -3.29
N SER A 55 -0.32 -1.82 -3.62
CA SER A 55 -1.23 -2.97 -3.72
C SER A 55 -1.86 -3.32 -2.37
N LEU A 56 -1.08 -3.29 -1.28
CA LEU A 56 -1.56 -3.54 0.07
C LEU A 56 -2.61 -2.50 0.49
N VAL A 57 -2.28 -1.21 0.33
CA VAL A 57 -3.20 -0.11 0.65
C VAL A 57 -4.46 -0.22 -0.21
N GLY A 58 -4.31 -0.42 -1.52
CA GLY A 58 -5.45 -0.62 -2.43
C GLY A 58 -6.34 -1.80 -2.01
N TYR A 59 -5.73 -2.90 -1.57
CA TYR A 59 -6.48 -4.08 -1.11
C TYR A 59 -7.23 -3.85 0.20
N ALA A 60 -6.65 -3.10 1.15
CA ALA A 60 -7.34 -2.70 2.36
C ALA A 60 -8.48 -1.70 2.06
N CYS A 61 -8.27 -0.75 1.13
CA CYS A 61 -9.29 0.22 0.73
C CYS A 61 -10.47 -0.41 -0.02
N ASN A 62 -10.25 -1.53 -0.69
CA ASN A 62 -11.29 -2.25 -1.41
C ASN A 62 -12.09 -3.22 -0.50
N ASP A 63 -11.72 -3.32 0.79
CA ASP A 63 -12.54 -3.99 1.79
C ASP A 63 -13.90 -3.28 1.91
N SER A 64 -14.99 -4.05 1.93
CA SER A 64 -16.34 -3.46 1.92
C SER A 64 -16.61 -2.58 3.13
N MET A 65 -16.08 -2.94 4.30
CA MET A 65 -16.27 -2.17 5.52
C MET A 65 -15.54 -0.83 5.38
N VAL A 66 -14.27 -0.87 4.99
CA VAL A 66 -13.46 0.34 4.75
C VAL A 66 -14.10 1.24 3.70
N ARG A 67 -14.49 0.68 2.56
CA ARG A 67 -15.09 1.44 1.45
C ARG A 67 -16.41 2.10 1.84
N SER A 68 -17.22 1.44 2.68
CA SER A 68 -18.47 2.02 3.20
C SER A 68 -18.24 3.03 4.32
N HIS A 69 -17.07 3.00 4.96
CA HIS A 69 -16.74 3.85 6.11
C HIS A 69 -16.33 5.27 5.72
N PHE A 70 -15.78 5.46 4.52
CA PHE A 70 -15.35 6.77 4.02
C PHE A 70 -16.25 7.24 2.89
N SER A 71 -16.70 8.50 2.96
CA SER A 71 -17.48 9.14 1.91
C SER A 71 -16.63 9.53 0.70
N SER A 72 -15.33 9.73 0.91
CA SER A 72 -14.37 10.10 -0.14
C SER A 72 -13.01 9.45 0.10
N ILE A 73 -12.34 9.07 -0.99
CA ILE A 73 -10.94 8.60 -0.98
C ILE A 73 -10.15 9.47 -1.96
N LEU A 74 -9.14 10.18 -1.45
CA LEU A 74 -8.30 11.09 -2.22
C LEU A 74 -6.90 10.53 -2.35
N HIS A 75 -6.30 10.68 -3.53
CA HIS A 75 -4.94 10.23 -3.81
C HIS A 75 -4.04 11.41 -4.21
N PHE A 76 -2.90 11.53 -3.54
CA PHE A 76 -1.88 12.53 -3.80
C PHE A 76 -0.50 11.90 -3.95
N ASN A 77 0.41 12.67 -4.54
CA ASN A 77 1.84 12.39 -4.64
C ASN A 77 2.65 13.64 -4.25
N ASN A 78 3.98 13.57 -4.30
CA ASN A 78 4.89 14.70 -4.02
C ASN A 78 4.47 16.03 -4.67
N ASP A 79 4.00 16.01 -5.92
CA ASP A 79 3.72 17.25 -6.66
C ASP A 79 2.31 17.82 -6.38
N SER A 80 1.38 16.95 -5.95
CA SER A 80 -0.03 17.30 -5.80
C SER A 80 -0.43 17.56 -4.35
N PHE A 81 0.26 16.98 -3.36
CA PHE A 81 -0.13 17.17 -1.95
C PHE A 81 0.06 18.64 -1.49
N LEU A 82 1.06 19.34 -2.03
CA LEU A 82 1.27 20.77 -1.78
C LEU A 82 0.21 21.67 -2.43
N LYS A 83 -0.43 21.18 -3.48
CA LYS A 83 -1.46 21.92 -4.23
C LYS A 83 -2.85 21.72 -3.66
N VAL A 84 -2.98 20.98 -2.55
CA VAL A 84 -4.25 20.75 -1.88
C VAL A 84 -4.76 22.08 -1.36
N ALA A 85 -5.76 22.61 -2.06
CA ALA A 85 -6.44 23.82 -1.64
C ALA A 85 -7.34 23.50 -0.44
N HIS A 86 -7.59 24.52 0.37
CA HIS A 86 -8.53 24.48 1.48
C HIS A 86 -9.94 23.98 1.10
N GLU A 87 -10.30 24.02 -0.18
CA GLU A 87 -11.60 23.60 -0.72
C GLU A 87 -11.64 22.11 -1.12
N THR A 88 -10.49 21.47 -1.33
CA THR A 88 -10.41 20.05 -1.75
C THR A 88 -10.72 19.10 -0.59
N LEU A 89 -10.44 19.53 0.65
CA LEU A 89 -10.67 18.75 1.87
C LEU A 89 -12.04 19.12 2.45
N LEU A 90 -13.07 18.45 1.93
CA LEU A 90 -14.47 18.62 2.32
C LEU A 90 -14.70 18.19 3.79
N SER A 91 -15.70 18.77 4.44
CA SER A 91 -16.17 18.36 5.78
C SER A 91 -16.99 17.06 5.73
N VAL A 92 -16.43 16.03 5.10
CA VAL A 92 -16.94 14.66 5.06
C VAL A 92 -15.85 13.69 5.51
N ARG A 93 -16.24 12.50 5.98
CA ARG A 93 -15.29 11.47 6.42
C ARG A 93 -14.46 11.00 5.22
N THR A 94 -13.18 11.37 5.20
CA THR A 94 -12.30 11.23 4.04
C THR A 94 -11.07 10.40 4.39
N LEU A 95 -10.71 9.48 3.50
CA LEU A 95 -9.42 8.79 3.53
C LEU A 95 -8.49 9.47 2.53
N VAL A 96 -7.36 9.98 3.01
CA VAL A 96 -6.32 10.55 2.15
C VAL A 96 -5.14 9.59 2.04
N ILE A 97 -4.70 9.32 0.81
CA ILE A 97 -3.54 8.47 0.53
C ILE A 97 -2.50 9.33 -0.18
N VAL A 98 -1.33 9.49 0.43
CA VAL A 98 -0.23 10.30 -0.13
C VAL A 98 0.99 9.42 -0.42
N GLU A 99 1.47 9.44 -1.65
CA GLU A 99 2.67 8.70 -2.07
C GLU A 99 3.90 9.63 -2.12
N PHE A 100 4.91 9.35 -1.30
CA PHE A 100 6.17 10.09 -1.27
C PHE A 100 7.33 9.29 -1.87
N SER A 101 7.88 9.81 -2.97
CA SER A 101 9.07 9.30 -3.67
C SER A 101 10.37 10.02 -3.31
N SER A 102 10.34 10.93 -2.35
CA SER A 102 11.49 11.63 -1.76
C SER A 102 11.18 11.98 -0.30
N ASP A 103 12.17 12.51 0.43
CA ASP A 103 11.88 13.21 1.68
C ASP A 103 11.03 14.47 1.43
N VAL A 104 10.38 14.95 2.48
CA VAL A 104 9.44 16.08 2.48
C VAL A 104 9.82 17.03 3.62
N ASP A 105 9.81 18.33 3.37
CA ASP A 105 10.05 19.31 4.43
C ASP A 105 8.95 19.26 5.50
N ASP A 106 9.33 19.35 6.77
CA ASP A 106 8.37 19.22 7.88
C ASP A 106 7.36 20.39 7.90
N ASN A 107 7.73 21.60 7.44
CA ASN A 107 6.77 22.71 7.33
C ASN A 107 5.81 22.52 6.17
N GLU A 108 6.27 21.94 5.06
CA GLU A 108 5.41 21.54 3.94
C GLU A 108 4.38 20.49 4.37
N TRP A 109 4.84 19.46 5.08
CA TRP A 109 3.94 18.48 5.69
C TRP A 109 2.98 19.13 6.68
N LEU A 110 3.47 20.02 7.57
CA LEU A 110 2.63 20.67 8.57
C LEU A 110 1.53 21.53 7.94
N LYS A 111 1.81 22.23 6.84
CA LYS A 111 0.79 23.00 6.08
C LYS A 111 -0.30 22.07 5.56
N PHE A 112 0.08 20.97 4.92
CA PHE A 112 -0.87 19.97 4.44
C PHE A 112 -1.68 19.37 5.60
N TYR A 113 -1.01 18.90 6.65
CA TYR A 113 -1.63 18.27 7.81
C TYR A 113 -2.60 19.23 8.51
N SER A 114 -2.25 20.50 8.64
CA SER A 114 -3.15 21.52 9.19
C SER A 114 -4.42 21.68 8.36
N ALA A 115 -4.34 21.61 7.03
CA ALA A 115 -5.51 21.66 6.17
C ALA A 115 -6.45 20.46 6.38
N THR A 116 -5.92 19.31 6.79
CA THR A 116 -6.72 18.10 7.05
C THR A 116 -7.62 18.18 8.30
N SER A 117 -7.39 19.14 9.20
CA SER A 117 -8.24 19.38 10.37
C SER A 117 -9.69 19.79 10.04
N ARG A 118 -9.97 20.15 8.78
CA ARG A 118 -11.31 20.53 8.30
C ARG A 118 -12.17 19.35 7.88
N MET A 119 -11.57 18.16 7.76
CA MET A 119 -12.28 16.94 7.42
C MET A 119 -13.09 16.46 8.63
N ASP A 120 -14.10 15.63 8.36
CA ASP A 120 -14.97 15.14 9.43
C ASP A 120 -14.24 14.17 10.37
N THR A 121 -14.78 14.02 11.58
CA THR A 121 -14.29 13.09 12.60
C THR A 121 -14.21 11.67 12.04
N GLY A 122 -13.12 10.98 12.34
CA GLY A 122 -12.84 9.64 11.83
C GLY A 122 -12.15 9.61 10.47
N SER A 123 -11.88 10.76 9.84
CA SER A 123 -11.00 10.84 8.67
C SER A 123 -9.59 10.34 8.99
N LYS A 124 -8.90 9.79 7.99
CA LYS A 124 -7.59 9.15 8.15
C LYS A 124 -6.64 9.51 7.01
N VAL A 125 -5.34 9.44 7.29
CA VAL A 125 -4.28 9.59 6.28
C VAL A 125 -3.40 8.34 6.24
N ILE A 126 -3.12 7.84 5.04
CA ILE A 126 -2.11 6.83 4.78
C ILE A 126 -0.99 7.48 3.98
N ILE A 127 0.25 7.34 4.46
CA ILE A 127 1.43 7.70 3.69
C ILE A 127 2.02 6.43 3.08
N ILE A 128 2.41 6.46 1.82
CA ILE A 128 3.16 5.38 1.16
C ILE A 128 4.54 5.92 0.80
N SER A 129 5.61 5.29 1.30
CA SER A 129 6.96 5.71 0.90
C SER A 129 7.98 4.57 0.89
N ARG A 130 9.08 4.79 0.17
CA ARG A 130 10.27 3.95 0.21
C ARG A 130 11.29 4.39 1.27
N PHE A 131 11.18 5.63 1.74
CA PHE A 131 12.19 6.23 2.60
C PHE A 131 11.78 6.12 4.06
N GLU A 132 12.64 5.52 4.87
CA GLU A 132 12.38 5.34 6.30
C GLU A 132 12.21 6.67 7.04
N VAL A 133 12.88 7.73 6.58
CA VAL A 133 12.76 9.07 7.13
C VAL A 133 11.30 9.58 7.15
N ILE A 134 10.47 9.17 6.19
CA ILE A 134 9.06 9.57 6.10
C ILE A 134 8.21 9.00 7.25
N ALA A 135 8.68 7.97 7.95
CA ALA A 135 7.99 7.40 9.12
C ALA A 135 7.73 8.45 10.22
N ARG A 136 8.56 9.50 10.31
CA ARG A 136 8.42 10.58 11.30
C ARG A 136 7.14 11.39 11.15
N LEU A 137 6.50 11.37 9.97
CA LEU A 137 5.28 12.11 9.68
C LEU A 137 4.01 11.41 10.21
N GLY A 138 4.14 10.18 10.73
CA GLY A 138 3.03 9.39 11.27
C GLY A 138 2.64 9.82 12.69
N THR A 139 1.35 9.74 13.00
CA THR A 139 0.83 9.88 14.37
C THR A 139 0.75 8.53 15.09
N VAL A 140 0.82 7.43 14.34
CA VAL A 140 0.87 6.06 14.86
C VAL A 140 2.10 5.31 14.35
N LYS A 141 2.38 4.14 14.93
CA LYS A 141 3.51 3.31 14.52
C LYS A 141 3.39 2.95 13.03
N PRO A 142 4.45 3.15 12.23
CA PRO A 142 4.41 2.83 10.81
C PRO A 142 4.36 1.32 10.55
N ILE A 143 3.69 0.95 9.47
CA ILE A 143 3.59 -0.41 8.95
C ILE A 143 4.74 -0.60 7.95
N ARG A 144 5.66 -1.52 8.26
CA ARG A 144 6.85 -1.78 7.44
C ARG A 144 6.69 -3.05 6.64
N LEU A 145 6.79 -2.95 5.32
CA LEU A 145 6.77 -4.07 4.40
C LEU A 145 8.20 -4.48 4.07
N ARG A 146 8.55 -5.71 4.45
CA ARG A 146 9.80 -6.35 4.03
C ARG A 146 9.73 -6.81 2.58
N ASN A 147 10.88 -7.07 1.97
CA ASN A 147 10.91 -7.84 0.72
C ASN A 147 10.35 -9.26 0.94
N LEU A 148 9.74 -9.82 -0.10
CA LEU A 148 9.44 -11.25 -0.12
C LEU A 148 10.76 -12.02 -0.14
N SER A 149 10.84 -13.09 0.64
CA SER A 149 11.93 -14.05 0.55
C SER A 149 11.91 -14.78 -0.79
N HIS A 150 13.04 -15.41 -1.14
CA HIS A 150 13.15 -16.23 -2.35
C HIS A 150 12.08 -17.33 -2.44
N ALA A 151 11.79 -17.97 -1.31
CA ALA A 151 10.76 -18.99 -1.22
C ALA A 151 9.36 -18.41 -1.48
N GLU A 152 9.04 -17.28 -0.85
CA GLU A 152 7.74 -16.59 -1.05
C GLU A 152 7.56 -16.09 -2.49
N PHE A 153 8.62 -15.53 -3.09
CA PHE A 153 8.57 -15.04 -4.47
C PHE A 153 8.40 -16.18 -5.47
N ARG A 154 9.14 -17.29 -5.31
CA ARG A 154 8.97 -18.50 -6.12
C ARG A 154 7.56 -19.09 -5.97
N TYR A 155 7.04 -19.14 -4.75
CA TYR A 155 5.69 -19.64 -4.50
C TYR A 155 4.63 -18.79 -5.21
N LEU A 156 4.72 -17.45 -5.10
CA LEU A 156 3.82 -16.54 -5.80
C LEU A 156 3.84 -16.80 -7.31
N PHE A 157 5.03 -16.95 -7.91
CA PHE A 157 5.14 -17.24 -9.33
C PHE A 157 4.51 -18.58 -9.69
N LYS A 158 4.70 -19.63 -8.87
CA LYS A 158 4.05 -20.93 -9.08
C LYS A 158 2.53 -20.79 -9.08
N VAL A 159 1.95 -20.09 -8.10
CA VAL A 159 0.49 -19.87 -8.04
C VAL A 159 0.00 -19.12 -9.29
N LEU A 160 0.70 -18.07 -9.72
CA LEU A 160 0.33 -17.29 -10.90
C LEU A 160 0.45 -18.09 -12.22
N ALA A 161 1.49 -18.91 -12.35
CA ALA A 161 1.74 -19.68 -13.57
C ALA A 161 0.80 -20.90 -13.70
N PHE A 162 0.40 -21.51 -12.58
CA PHE A 162 -0.37 -22.75 -12.58
C PHE A 162 -1.83 -22.57 -12.16
N GLY A 163 -2.24 -21.40 -11.68
CA GLY A 163 -3.63 -21.11 -11.33
C GLY A 163 -4.24 -22.09 -10.30
N GLY A 164 -3.41 -22.66 -9.43
CA GLY A 164 -3.82 -23.69 -8.46
C GLY A 164 -3.73 -25.14 -8.95
N THR A 165 -3.30 -25.40 -10.18
CA THR A 165 -2.96 -26.76 -10.66
C THR A 165 -1.63 -27.23 -10.10
N ASP A 166 -1.47 -28.54 -9.89
CA ASP A 166 -0.22 -29.12 -9.40
C ASP A 166 0.90 -28.91 -10.43
N PRO A 167 1.99 -28.19 -10.07
CA PRO A 167 3.13 -27.99 -10.96
C PRO A 167 3.77 -29.29 -11.46
N GLU A 168 3.63 -30.39 -10.72
CA GLU A 168 4.12 -31.73 -11.12
C GLU A 168 3.42 -32.25 -12.38
N ASN A 169 2.19 -31.79 -12.67
CA ASN A 169 1.49 -32.14 -13.91
C ASN A 169 2.05 -31.40 -15.13
N HIS A 170 2.87 -30.37 -14.94
CA HIS A 170 3.40 -29.49 -16.00
C HIS A 170 4.89 -29.15 -15.78
N PRO A 171 5.79 -30.14 -15.74
CA PRO A 171 7.18 -29.96 -15.29
C PRO A 171 8.00 -28.99 -16.16
N LYS A 172 7.73 -28.93 -17.47
CA LYS A 172 8.39 -27.96 -18.38
C LYS A 172 8.01 -26.51 -18.07
N MET A 173 6.72 -26.26 -17.83
CA MET A 173 6.25 -24.93 -17.43
C MET A 173 6.78 -24.58 -16.03
N ALA A 174 6.91 -25.58 -15.14
CA ALA A 174 7.39 -25.35 -13.79
C ALA A 174 8.85 -24.89 -13.80
N SER A 175 9.68 -25.51 -14.65
CA SER A 175 11.06 -25.09 -14.89
C SER A 175 11.15 -23.65 -15.42
N ILE A 176 10.39 -23.33 -16.47
CA ILE A 176 10.36 -21.98 -17.05
C ILE A 176 9.90 -20.95 -16.01
N GLY A 177 8.89 -21.29 -15.21
CA GLY A 177 8.40 -20.40 -14.17
C GLY A 177 9.41 -20.13 -13.06
N VAL A 178 10.20 -21.14 -12.68
CA VAL A 178 11.31 -20.96 -11.73
C VAL A 178 12.39 -20.03 -12.30
N GLU A 179 12.73 -20.17 -13.58
CA GLU A 179 13.71 -19.30 -14.25
C GLU A 179 13.23 -17.84 -14.31
N ILE A 180 11.99 -17.61 -14.72
CA ILE A 180 11.39 -16.26 -14.75
C ILE A 180 11.34 -15.67 -13.34
N ALA A 181 10.94 -16.45 -12.33
CA ALA A 181 10.92 -15.99 -10.95
C ALA A 181 12.32 -15.56 -10.46
N ASN A 182 13.35 -16.34 -10.76
CA ASN A 182 14.73 -15.98 -10.38
C ASN A 182 15.19 -14.70 -11.10
N MET A 183 14.86 -14.52 -12.39
CA MET A 183 15.19 -13.30 -13.14
C MET A 183 14.48 -12.05 -12.58
N LEU A 184 13.16 -12.13 -12.38
CA LEU A 184 12.37 -11.02 -11.84
C LEU A 184 12.81 -10.65 -10.43
N GLN A 185 13.13 -11.63 -9.59
CA GLN A 185 13.65 -11.34 -8.25
C GLN A 185 15.02 -10.66 -8.31
N GLY A 186 15.91 -11.07 -9.22
CA GLY A 186 17.18 -10.38 -9.46
C GLY A 186 16.99 -8.89 -9.82
N LEU A 187 16.00 -8.58 -10.67
CA LEU A 187 15.64 -7.20 -11.03
C LEU A 187 15.04 -6.41 -9.87
N LEU A 188 14.22 -7.05 -9.03
CA LEU A 188 13.63 -6.43 -7.85
C LEU A 188 14.69 -6.13 -6.78
N LEU A 189 15.67 -7.02 -6.64
CA LEU A 189 16.78 -6.85 -5.72
C LEU A 189 17.79 -5.81 -6.23
N SER A 190 18.10 -5.76 -7.53
CA SER A 190 19.00 -4.75 -8.10
C SER A 190 18.44 -3.33 -7.96
N GLY A 191 17.12 -3.16 -8.07
CA GLY A 191 16.45 -1.88 -7.77
C GLY A 191 16.59 -1.44 -6.30
N ASN A 192 16.82 -2.36 -5.36
CA ASN A 192 17.10 -2.05 -3.95
C ASN A 192 18.58 -1.77 -3.66
N VAL A 193 19.49 -1.97 -4.64
CA VAL A 193 20.96 -1.85 -4.46
C VAL A 193 21.53 -0.56 -5.04
N LEU A 194 20.78 0.20 -5.85
CA LEU A 194 21.22 1.54 -6.25
C LEU A 194 21.30 2.42 -5.00
N PRO A 195 22.49 2.87 -4.57
CA PRO A 195 22.60 3.95 -3.61
C PRO A 195 22.09 5.20 -4.33
N ASP A 196 21.27 5.98 -3.64
CA ASP A 196 20.91 7.32 -4.10
C ASP A 196 22.21 8.12 -4.28
N THR A 197 22.63 8.35 -5.53
CA THR A 197 23.65 9.34 -5.90
C THR A 197 23.02 10.69 -6.13
#